data_AF-F6D913-F1
#
_entry.id   AF-F6D913-F1
#
_cell.length_a   1.000
_cell.length_b   1.000
_cell.length_c   1.000
_cell.angle_alpha   90.00
_cell.angle_beta   90.00
_cell.angle_gamma   90.00
#
_symmetry.space_group_name_H-M   'P 1'
#
loop_
_entity.id
_entity.type
_entity.pdbx_description
1 polymer ?
#
loop_
_entity_poly.entity_id
_entity_poly.type
_entity_poly.pdbx_seq_one_letter_code
_entity_poly.pdbx_strand_id
1 'polypeptide(L)'
;MSLFCADNALREPFNTLVDKLLSDVSLQASDVFLHALESEADTQMNYWVVRLLIERKVVDPLLPVTQDSAGSAVMPIHAACLLQNVGALAAMLDVSAYEGSPLGKQFVSALRICQTQGFDQGAGLMMAHAQTLEVLDALLLSLQGVKPH
;
A
#
# COMPACT_ATOMS: atom_id res chain seq x y z
N MET A 1 14.26 -8.40 -2.63
CA MET A 1 13.83 -8.97 -1.33
C MET A 1 12.39 -8.55 -1.09
N SER A 2 11.52 -9.45 -0.65
CA SER A 2 10.15 -9.10 -0.23
C SER A 2 10.25 -8.36 1.11
N LEU A 3 9.67 -7.16 1.22
CA LEU A 3 9.77 -6.35 2.44
C LEU A 3 8.95 -6.91 3.59
N PHE A 4 7.89 -7.63 3.23
CA PHE A 4 7.08 -8.46 4.09
C PHE A 4 7.33 -9.94 3.76
N CYS A 5 7.44 -10.80 4.76
CA CYS A 5 7.57 -12.25 4.58
C CYS A 5 6.21 -12.85 4.18
N ALA A 6 5.77 -12.55 2.96
CA ALA A 6 4.61 -13.18 2.37
C ALA A 6 4.89 -14.66 2.13
N ASP A 7 3.97 -15.53 2.57
CA ASP A 7 4.05 -16.94 2.24
C ASP A 7 3.65 -17.13 0.77
N ASN A 8 4.65 -17.34 -0.08
CA ASN A 8 4.44 -17.55 -1.51
C ASN A 8 3.59 -18.79 -1.82
N ALA A 9 3.49 -19.76 -0.90
CA ALA A 9 2.60 -20.91 -1.08
C ALA A 9 1.11 -20.49 -1.04
N LEU A 10 0.79 -19.34 -0.45
CA LEU A 10 -0.57 -18.81 -0.38
C LEU A 10 -1.01 -18.06 -1.65
N ARG A 11 -0.08 -17.76 -2.56
CA ARG A 11 -0.40 -17.04 -3.81
C ARG A 11 -1.50 -17.74 -4.63
N GLU A 12 -1.37 -19.04 -4.86
CA GLU A 12 -2.36 -19.80 -5.66
C GLU A 12 -3.73 -19.96 -4.97
N PRO A 13 -3.80 -20.29 -3.67
CA PRO A 13 -5.05 -20.22 -2.92
C PRO A 13 -5.74 -18.84 -3.02
N PHE A 14 -4.99 -17.75 -2.89
CA PHE A 14 -5.55 -16.40 -3.00
C PHE A 14 -5.91 -16.00 -4.43
N ASN A 15 -5.21 -16.50 -5.46
CA ASN A 15 -5.65 -16.36 -6.85
C ASN A 15 -7.05 -16.94 -7.03
N THR A 16 -7.27 -18.16 -6.53
CA THR A 16 -8.57 -18.83 -6.62
C THR A 16 -9.64 -18.06 -5.85
N LEU A 17 -9.29 -17.48 -4.69
CA LEU A 17 -10.21 -16.63 -3.92
C LEU A 17 -10.59 -15.37 -4.70
N VAL A 18 -9.60 -14.65 -5.24
CA VAL A 18 -9.84 -13.42 -6.03
C VAL A 18 -10.66 -13.74 -7.28
N ASP A 19 -10.39 -14.85 -7.97
CA ASP A 19 -11.23 -15.29 -9.09
C ASP A 19 -12.69 -15.48 -8.70
N LYS A 20 -12.95 -16.12 -7.56
CA LYS A 20 -14.32 -16.30 -7.06
C LYS A 20 -14.97 -14.97 -6.72
N LEU A 21 -14.27 -14.07 -6.03
CA LEU A 21 -14.77 -12.74 -5.69
C LEU A 21 -15.11 -11.93 -6.94
N LEU A 22 -14.25 -11.95 -7.96
CA LEU A 22 -14.46 -11.21 -9.20
C LEU A 22 -15.47 -11.88 -10.15
N SER A 23 -15.77 -13.17 -9.96
CA SER A 23 -16.82 -13.86 -10.71
C SER A 23 -18.23 -13.51 -10.22
N ASP A 24 -18.34 -12.99 -9.00
CA ASP A 24 -19.61 -12.51 -8.46
C ASP A 24 -19.98 -11.16 -9.10
N VAL A 25 -21.01 -11.16 -9.94
CA VAL A 25 -21.51 -9.97 -10.64
C VAL A 25 -22.00 -8.85 -9.71
N SER A 26 -22.22 -9.15 -8.42
CA SER A 26 -22.61 -8.15 -7.42
C SER A 26 -21.43 -7.38 -6.84
N LEU A 27 -20.18 -7.84 -7.05
CA LEU A 27 -18.98 -7.23 -6.50
C LEU A 27 -18.19 -6.49 -7.59
N GLN A 28 -17.86 -5.22 -7.34
CA GLN A 28 -16.89 -4.51 -8.16
C GLN A 28 -15.47 -4.71 -7.63
N ALA A 29 -14.48 -4.79 -8.51
CA ALA A 29 -13.08 -4.97 -8.11
C ALA A 29 -12.58 -3.84 -7.18
N SER A 30 -13.06 -2.60 -7.39
CA SER A 30 -12.80 -1.46 -6.53
C SER A 30 -13.32 -1.65 -5.11
N ASP A 31 -14.48 -2.29 -4.95
CA ASP A 31 -15.11 -2.51 -3.65
C ASP A 31 -14.38 -3.61 -2.89
N VAL A 32 -13.99 -4.68 -3.58
CA VAL A 32 -13.15 -5.74 -3.01
C VAL A 32 -11.80 -5.17 -2.55
N PHE A 33 -11.22 -4.26 -3.34
CA PHE A 33 -9.98 -3.58 -2.99
C PHE A 33 -10.14 -2.67 -1.77
N LEU A 34 -11.19 -1.84 -1.73
CA LEU A 34 -11.47 -0.98 -0.59
C LEU A 34 -11.70 -1.80 0.68
N HIS A 35 -12.48 -2.88 0.59
CA HIS A 35 -12.66 -3.79 1.72
C HIS A 35 -11.36 -4.46 2.17
N ALA A 36 -10.45 -4.82 1.25
CA ALA A 36 -9.15 -5.35 1.62
C ALA A 36 -8.26 -4.30 2.34
N LEU A 37 -8.42 -3.01 2.03
CA LEU A 37 -7.75 -1.92 2.74
C LEU A 37 -8.32 -1.71 4.14
N GLU A 38 -9.65 -1.79 4.29
CA GLU A 38 -10.39 -1.59 5.55
C GLU A 38 -10.38 -2.82 6.48
N SER A 39 -10.06 -3.99 5.93
CA SER A 39 -10.12 -5.27 6.61
C SER A 39 -9.12 -5.39 7.76
N GLU A 40 -9.60 -5.78 8.94
CA GLU A 40 -8.79 -6.22 10.09
C GLU A 40 -8.40 -7.71 10.01
N ALA A 41 -8.62 -8.37 8.86
CA ALA A 41 -8.24 -9.76 8.66
C ALA A 41 -6.71 -9.97 8.74
N ASP A 42 -6.29 -11.24 8.64
CA ASP A 42 -4.89 -11.61 8.68
C ASP A 42 -4.04 -10.84 7.66
N THR A 43 -2.82 -10.50 8.06
CA THR A 43 -1.90 -9.68 7.25
C THR A 43 -1.59 -10.33 5.90
N GLN A 44 -1.47 -11.66 5.84
CA GLN A 44 -1.26 -12.40 4.58
C GLN A 44 -2.46 -12.27 3.64
N MET A 45 -3.68 -12.28 4.18
CA MET A 45 -4.89 -12.13 3.39
C MET A 45 -4.95 -10.75 2.73
N ASN A 46 -4.80 -9.69 3.51
CA ASN A 46 -4.80 -8.33 2.98
C ASN A 46 -3.66 -8.12 1.97
N TYR A 47 -2.47 -8.67 2.26
CA TYR A 47 -1.34 -8.63 1.33
C TYR A 47 -1.67 -9.27 -0.02
N TRP A 48 -2.12 -10.53 -0.03
CA TRP A 48 -2.33 -11.25 -1.27
C TRP A 48 -3.51 -10.72 -2.07
N VAL A 49 -4.61 -10.35 -1.42
CA VAL A 49 -5.77 -9.78 -2.12
C VAL A 49 -5.39 -8.47 -2.80
N VAL A 50 -4.77 -7.52 -2.08
CA VAL A 50 -4.34 -6.23 -2.64
C VAL A 50 -3.33 -6.44 -3.77
N ARG A 51 -2.30 -7.27 -3.55
CA ARG A 51 -1.27 -7.55 -4.54
C ARG A 51 -1.85 -8.14 -5.83
N LEU A 52 -2.73 -9.13 -5.72
CA LEU A 52 -3.31 -9.80 -6.89
C LEU A 52 -4.28 -8.89 -7.65
N LEU A 53 -5.07 -8.05 -6.96
CA LEU A 53 -5.95 -7.09 -7.63
C LEU A 53 -5.14 -6.07 -8.47
N ILE A 54 -4.00 -5.59 -7.95
CA ILE A 54 -3.11 -4.67 -8.67
C ILE A 54 -2.37 -5.37 -9.81
N GLU A 55 -1.72 -6.52 -9.56
CA GLU A 55 -0.94 -7.26 -10.57
C GLU A 55 -1.81 -7.70 -11.75
N ARG A 56 -3.08 -8.04 -11.49
CA ARG A 56 -4.06 -8.41 -12.53
C ARG A 56 -4.65 -7.22 -13.28
N LYS A 57 -4.27 -5.99 -12.92
CA LYS A 57 -4.78 -4.74 -13.51
C LYS A 57 -6.30 -4.60 -13.43
N VAL A 58 -6.93 -5.25 -12.44
CA VAL A 58 -8.36 -5.07 -12.18
C VAL A 58 -8.62 -3.84 -11.30
N VAL A 59 -7.58 -3.34 -10.64
CA VAL A 59 -7.58 -2.09 -9.89
C VAL A 59 -6.34 -1.29 -10.26
N ASP A 60 -6.51 0.03 -10.42
CA ASP A 60 -5.41 0.98 -10.56
C ASP A 60 -5.06 1.56 -9.19
N PRO A 61 -3.85 1.27 -8.65
CA PRO A 61 -3.45 1.79 -7.35
C PRO A 61 -3.11 3.29 -7.33
N LEU A 62 -3.12 3.95 -8.50
CA LEU A 62 -2.91 5.39 -8.63
C LEU A 62 -4.23 6.17 -8.72
N LEU A 63 -5.38 5.50 -8.60
CA LEU A 63 -6.66 6.16 -8.47
C LEU A 63 -6.98 6.43 -6.99
N PRO A 64 -7.45 7.64 -6.63
CA PRO A 64 -7.89 7.94 -5.27
C PRO A 64 -9.03 7.01 -4.84
N VAL A 65 -8.99 6.54 -3.59
CA VAL A 65 -10.08 5.75 -2.98
C VAL A 65 -11.12 6.63 -2.32
N THR A 66 -10.73 7.83 -1.87
CA THR A 66 -11.63 8.82 -1.29
C THR A 66 -10.98 10.21 -1.30
N GLN A 67 -11.63 11.19 -0.69
CA GLN A 67 -11.09 12.52 -0.42
C GLN A 67 -11.11 12.79 1.10
N ASP A 68 -10.14 13.56 1.58
CA ASP A 68 -10.12 14.04 2.96
C ASP A 68 -11.09 15.22 3.17
N SER A 69 -11.20 15.69 4.42
CA SER A 69 -12.07 16.82 4.77
C SER A 69 -11.68 18.16 4.12
N ALA A 70 -10.45 18.27 3.61
CA ALA A 70 -9.97 19.41 2.85
C ALA A 70 -10.13 19.23 1.32
N GLY A 71 -10.73 18.13 0.88
CA GLY A 71 -10.93 17.79 -0.54
C GLY A 71 -9.68 17.21 -1.22
N SER A 72 -8.63 16.88 -0.47
CA SER A 72 -7.42 16.28 -1.03
C SER A 72 -7.63 14.79 -1.28
N ALA A 73 -7.13 14.29 -2.41
CA ALA A 73 -7.21 12.89 -2.76
C ALA A 73 -6.48 11.99 -1.74
N VAL A 74 -7.18 10.98 -1.24
CA VAL A 74 -6.62 9.89 -0.44
C VAL A 74 -6.30 8.73 -1.37
N MET A 75 -5.01 8.54 -1.61
CA MET A 75 -4.50 7.44 -2.42
C MET A 75 -4.54 6.13 -1.63
N PRO A 76 -4.55 4.96 -2.30
CA PRO A 76 -4.53 3.66 -1.63
C PRO A 76 -3.41 3.52 -0.59
N ILE A 77 -2.20 3.96 -0.89
CA ILE A 77 -1.08 3.93 0.06
C ILE A 77 -1.34 4.82 1.29
N HIS A 78 -2.03 5.96 1.13
CA HIS A 78 -2.46 6.77 2.27
C HIS A 78 -3.48 6.02 3.12
N ALA A 79 -4.46 5.37 2.49
CA ALA A 79 -5.50 4.60 3.17
C ALA A 79 -4.89 3.44 3.98
N ALA A 80 -3.95 2.68 3.42
CA ALA A 80 -3.28 1.62 4.17
C ALA A 80 -2.50 2.15 5.39
N CYS A 81 -1.87 3.33 5.28
CA CYS A 81 -1.22 3.98 6.41
C CYS A 81 -2.22 4.49 7.46
N LEU A 82 -3.34 5.09 7.03
CA LEU A 82 -4.41 5.59 7.92
C LEU A 82 -5.10 4.45 8.67
N LEU A 83 -5.30 3.31 8.02
CA LEU A 83 -5.97 2.12 8.55
C LEU A 83 -4.98 1.13 9.20
N GLN A 84 -3.69 1.49 9.27
CA GLN A 84 -2.62 0.69 9.85
C GLN A 84 -2.54 -0.75 9.28
N ASN A 85 -2.91 -0.90 8.01
CA ASN A 85 -2.98 -2.19 7.33
C ASN A 85 -1.63 -2.55 6.71
N VAL A 86 -0.81 -3.24 7.52
CA VAL A 86 0.56 -3.67 7.16
C VAL A 86 0.58 -4.50 5.87
N GLY A 87 -0.37 -5.42 5.72
CA GLY A 87 -0.42 -6.35 4.59
C GLY A 87 -0.69 -5.60 3.28
N ALA A 88 -1.69 -4.73 3.28
CA ALA A 88 -1.99 -3.89 2.12
C ALA A 88 -0.85 -2.94 1.78
N LEU A 89 -0.23 -2.29 2.78
CA LEU A 89 0.91 -1.41 2.58
C LEU A 89 2.09 -2.16 1.95
N ALA A 90 2.45 -3.31 2.50
CA ALA A 90 3.52 -4.15 1.97
C ALA A 90 3.25 -4.60 0.53
N ALA A 91 2.03 -5.02 0.22
CA ALA A 91 1.63 -5.40 -1.13
C ALA A 91 1.83 -4.25 -2.13
N MET A 92 1.44 -3.03 -1.75
CA MET A 92 1.62 -1.84 -2.59
C MET A 92 3.10 -1.46 -2.75
N LEU A 93 3.91 -1.56 -1.71
CA LEU A 93 5.35 -1.28 -1.79
C LEU A 93 6.06 -2.27 -2.72
N ASP A 94 5.77 -3.57 -2.59
CA ASP A 94 6.39 -4.63 -3.40
C ASP A 94 6.13 -4.45 -4.90
N VAL A 95 4.98 -3.86 -5.28
CA VAL A 95 4.64 -3.55 -6.69
C VAL A 95 4.85 -2.08 -7.06
N SER A 96 5.45 -1.28 -6.17
CA SER A 96 5.67 0.16 -6.35
C SER A 96 4.41 0.93 -6.76
N ALA A 97 3.29 0.64 -6.08
CA ALA A 97 1.96 1.22 -6.28
C ALA A 97 1.83 2.64 -5.72
N TYR A 98 2.71 3.53 -6.16
CA TYR A 98 2.70 4.95 -5.87
C TYR A 98 3.36 5.73 -7.02
N GLU A 99 3.06 7.02 -7.12
CA GLU A 99 3.53 7.84 -8.22
C GLU A 99 5.03 8.19 -8.09
N GLY A 100 5.80 7.82 -9.12
CA GLY A 100 7.18 8.25 -9.30
C GLY A 100 8.18 7.52 -8.40
N SER A 101 8.46 8.06 -7.22
CA SER A 101 9.60 7.70 -6.38
C SER A 101 9.24 7.74 -4.89
N PRO A 102 9.97 7.02 -4.01
CA PRO A 102 9.86 7.20 -2.56
C PRO A 102 10.08 8.64 -2.08
N LEU A 103 10.72 9.49 -2.88
CA LEU A 103 10.88 10.92 -2.61
C LEU A 103 9.67 11.77 -3.06
N GLY A 104 8.71 11.14 -3.72
CA GLY A 104 7.50 11.77 -4.23
C GLY A 104 6.53 12.18 -3.12
N LYS A 105 5.69 13.17 -3.42
CA LYS A 105 4.74 13.74 -2.46
C LYS A 105 3.85 12.66 -1.83
N GLN A 106 3.31 11.74 -2.62
CA GLN A 106 2.42 10.66 -2.17
C GLN A 106 3.11 9.74 -1.15
N PHE A 107 4.35 9.30 -1.44
CA PHE A 107 5.09 8.43 -0.54
C PHE A 107 5.47 9.15 0.76
N VAL A 108 5.97 10.39 0.65
CA VAL A 108 6.35 11.20 1.80
C VAL A 108 5.14 11.52 2.69
N SER A 109 3.97 11.83 2.12
CA SER A 109 2.75 12.04 2.91
C SER A 109 2.26 10.76 3.57
N ALA A 110 2.31 9.62 2.89
CA ALA A 110 1.98 8.32 3.48
C ALA A 110 2.90 8.00 4.68
N LEU A 111 4.20 8.22 4.54
CA LEU A 111 5.17 8.00 5.62
C LEU A 111 4.92 8.92 6.82
N ARG A 112 4.59 10.19 6.58
CA ARG A 112 4.19 11.13 7.65
C ARG A 112 2.92 10.69 8.37
N ILE A 113 1.95 10.12 7.64
CA ILE A 113 0.74 9.53 8.25
C ILE A 113 1.16 8.40 9.20
N CYS A 114 2.00 7.46 8.77
CA CYS A 114 2.48 6.38 9.63
C CYS A 114 3.12 6.92 10.92
N GLN A 115 4.02 7.91 10.79
CA GLN A 115 4.72 8.51 11.94
C GLN A 115 3.76 9.24 12.89
N THR A 116 2.77 9.95 12.35
CA THR A 116 1.81 10.73 13.15
C THR A 116 0.83 9.83 13.90
N GLN A 117 0.47 8.69 13.31
CA GLN A 117 -0.46 7.72 13.92
C GLN A 117 0.21 6.69 14.84
N GLY A 118 1.54 6.69 14.94
CA GLY A 118 2.26 5.65 15.69
C GLY A 118 2.25 4.28 15.00
N PHE A 119 2.06 4.25 13.68
CA PHE A 119 2.10 3.03 12.89
C PHE A 119 3.55 2.65 12.53
N ASP A 120 4.33 2.30 13.56
CA ASP A 120 5.78 2.09 13.46
C ASP A 120 6.16 0.98 12.47
N GLN A 121 5.36 -0.09 12.41
CA GLN A 121 5.58 -1.21 11.48
C GLN A 121 5.46 -0.73 10.03
N GLY A 122 4.45 0.08 9.71
CA GLY A 122 4.27 0.66 8.37
C GLY A 122 5.38 1.64 8.01
N ALA A 123 5.77 2.51 8.94
CA ALA A 123 6.90 3.42 8.72
C ALA A 123 8.21 2.65 8.46
N GLY A 124 8.47 1.59 9.24
CA GLY A 124 9.61 0.71 9.06
C GLY A 124 9.62 0.04 7.68
N LEU A 125 8.48 -0.48 7.20
CA LEU A 125 8.35 -1.05 5.86
C LEU A 125 8.66 -0.04 4.76
N MET A 126 8.14 1.18 4.87
CA MET A 126 8.39 2.24 3.90
C MET A 126 9.85 2.68 3.88
N MET A 127 10.50 2.78 5.05
CA MET A 127 11.93 3.09 5.15
C MET A 127 12.78 1.95 4.58
N ALA A 128 12.42 0.69 4.84
CA ALA A 128 13.08 -0.47 4.24
C ALA A 128 12.91 -0.47 2.72
N HIS A 129 11.74 -0.10 2.20
CA HIS A 129 11.52 0.09 0.75
C HIS A 129 12.41 1.18 0.15
N ALA A 130 12.55 2.31 0.85
CA ALA A 130 13.46 3.37 0.40
C ALA A 130 14.94 2.94 0.48
N GLN A 131 15.29 2.12 1.47
CA GLN A 131 16.64 1.55 1.62
C GLN A 131 16.98 0.60 0.47
N THR A 132 16.06 -0.29 0.08
CA THR A 132 16.28 -1.22 -1.05
C THR A 132 16.42 -0.49 -2.39
N LEU A 133 15.89 0.72 -2.48
CA LEU A 133 16.03 1.62 -3.63
C LEU A 133 17.18 2.62 -3.49
N GLU A 134 18.01 2.51 -2.45
CA GLU A 134 19.16 3.39 -2.18
C GLU A 134 18.82 4.89 -2.06
N VAL A 135 17.59 5.21 -1.63
CA VAL A 135 17.08 6.60 -1.48
C VAL A 135 16.71 6.96 -0.05
N LEU A 136 17.01 6.11 0.94
CA LEU A 136 16.65 6.35 2.34
C LEU A 136 17.23 7.66 2.89
N ASP A 137 18.51 7.94 2.65
CA ASP A 137 19.16 9.16 3.16
C ASP A 137 18.48 10.42 2.60
N ALA A 138 18.20 10.43 1.30
CA ALA A 138 17.49 11.52 0.65
C ALA A 138 16.05 11.66 1.18
N LEU A 139 15.38 10.54 1.46
CA LEU A 139 14.05 10.52 2.06
C LEU A 139 14.08 11.13 3.46
N LEU A 140 15.03 10.75 4.31
CA LEU A 140 15.18 11.30 5.66
C LEU A 140 15.44 12.81 5.64
N LEU A 141 16.30 13.29 4.74
CA LEU A 141 16.51 14.72 4.53
C LEU A 141 15.21 15.43 4.12
N SER A 142 14.44 14.85 3.18
CA SER A 142 13.18 15.41 2.72
C SER A 142 12.12 15.52 3.84
N LEU A 143 12.11 14.57 4.78
CA LEU A 143 11.22 14.60 5.94
C LEU A 143 11.57 15.71 6.92
N GLN A 144 12.86 16.01 7.07
CA GLN A 144 13.37 17.13 7.88
C GLN A 144 13.15 18.51 7.21
N GLY A 145 12.57 18.55 6.01
CA GLY A 145 12.37 19.79 5.25
C GLY A 145 13.63 20.27 4.52
N VAL A 146 14.68 19.46 4.47
CA VAL A 146 15.91 19.74 3.73
C VAL A 146 15.73 19.14 2.33
N LYS A 147 15.78 19.97 1.28
CA LYS A 147 15.72 19.45 -0.09
C LYS A 147 17.01 18.65 -0.39
N PRO A 148 16.92 17.36 -0.74
CA PRO A 148 18.09 16.64 -1.25
C PRO A 148 18.54 17.28 -2.56
N HIS A 149 19.84 17.52 -2.69
CA HIS A 149 20.48 18.09 -3.88
C HIS A 149 20.74 17.03 -4.95
#